data_AF-A0A7X7BJP5-F1
#
_entry.id   AF-A0A7X7BJP5-F1
#
_cell.length_a   1.000
_cell.length_b   1.000
_cell.length_c   1.000
_cell.angle_alpha   90.00
_cell.angle_beta   90.00
_cell.angle_gamma   90.00
#
_symmetry.space_group_name_H-M   'P 1'
#
loop_
_entity.id
_entity.type
_entity.pdbx_description
1 polymer ?
#
loop_
_entity_poly.entity_id
_entity_poly.type
_entity_poly.pdbx_seq_one_letter_code
_entity_poly.pdbx_strand_id
1 'polypeptide(L)' 'MKFRILNDTFVEAVNNVNRALSTKTPMPILKSIKLDVTNEGIELT' A
#
# COMPACT_ATOMS: atom_id res chain seq x y z
N MET A 1 -5.95 -12.47 -8.54
CA MET A 1 -6.52 -11.12 -8.76
C MET A 1 -5.65 -10.40 -9.78
N LYS A 2 -6.23 -9.66 -10.72
CA LYS A 2 -5.49 -8.94 -11.76
C LYS A 2 -6.18 -7.60 -12.00
N PHE A 3 -5.46 -6.51 -11.83
CA PHE A 3 -5.93 -5.15 -12.10
C PHE A 3 -4.93 -4.43 -13.00
N ARG A 4 -5.33 -3.27 -13.52
CA ARG A 4 -4.44 -2.38 -14.28
C ARG A 4 -4.61 -0.97 -13.72
N ILE A 5 -3.51 -0.34 -13.34
CA ILE A 5 -3.47 1.01 -12.77
C ILE A 5 -2.38 1.83 -13.47
N LEU A 6 -2.53 3.16 -13.46
CA LEU A 6 -1.49 4.07 -13.90
C LEU A 6 -0.30 4.02 -12.93
N ASN A 7 0.92 4.02 -13.46
CA ASN A 7 2.13 3.91 -12.65
C ASN A 7 2.25 5.07 -11.65
N ASP A 8 2.09 6.31 -12.12
CA ASP A 8 2.24 7.52 -11.31
C ASP A 8 1.26 7.54 -10.13
N THR A 9 -0.01 7.18 -10.36
CA THR A 9 -1.04 7.08 -9.31
C THR A 9 -0.69 6.02 -8.27
N PHE A 10 -0.15 4.88 -8.70
CA PHE A 10 0.23 3.82 -7.77
C PHE A 10 1.46 4.21 -6.93
N VAL A 11 2.45 4.85 -7.54
CA VAL A 11 3.65 5.35 -6.86
C VAL A 11 3.27 6.40 -5.81
N GLU A 12 2.38 7.33 -6.15
CA GLU A 12 1.90 8.35 -5.21
C GLU A 12 1.19 7.72 -4.01
N ALA A 13 0.28 6.78 -4.24
CA ALA A 13 -0.46 6.09 -3.19
C ALA A 13 0.47 5.27 -2.26
N VAL A 14 1.43 4.53 -2.82
CA VAL A 14 2.44 3.78 -2.04
C VAL A 14 3.30 4.72 -1.20
N ASN A 15 3.75 5.85 -1.78
CA ASN A 15 4.54 6.84 -1.05
C ASN A 15 3.77 7.48 0.10
N ASN A 16 2.45 7.63 -0.03
CA ASN A 16 1.61 8.15 1.04
C ASN A 16 1.57 7.18 2.23
N VAL A 17 1.27 5.90 1.99
CA VAL A 17 1.19 4.88 3.06
C VAL A 17 2.57 4.60 3.68
N ASN A 18 3.65 4.64 2.89
CA ASN A 18 5.01 4.50 3.40
C ASN A 18 5.36 5.51 4.51
N ARG A 19 4.74 6.70 4.53
CA ARG A 19 4.94 7.71 5.59
C ARG A 19 4.39 7.27 6.95
N ALA A 20 3.40 6.36 6.95
CA ALA A 20 2.82 5.80 8.17
C ALA A 20 3.65 4.62 8.73
N LEU A 21 4.59 4.07 7.94
CA LEU A 21 5.42 2.94 8.37
C LEU A 21 6.55 3.42 9.28
N SER A 22 6.65 2.78 10.45
CA SER A 22 7.76 3.03 11.38
C SER A 22 9.05 2.35 10.92
N THR A 23 10.17 3.07 10.96
CA THR A 23 11.50 2.54 10.60
C THR A 23 11.96 1.41 11.52
N LYS A 24 11.60 1.49 12.80
CA LYS A 24 11.73 0.41 13.80
C LYS A 24 10.35 0.09 14.36
N THR A 25 9.96 -1.16 14.24
CA THR A 25 8.75 -1.70 14.87
C THR A 25 9.11 -3.00 15.58
N PRO A 26 8.57 -3.26 16.78
CA PRO A 26 8.75 -4.53 17.47
C PRO A 26 8.09 -5.70 16.73
N MET A 27 7.18 -5.43 15.78
CA MET A 27 6.45 -6.46 15.03
C MET A 27 6.75 -6.36 13.52
N PRO A 28 7.44 -7.34 12.91
CA PRO A 28 7.86 -7.28 11.50
C PRO A 28 6.73 -7.10 10.48
N ILE A 29 5.53 -7.62 10.75
CA ILE A 29 4.37 -7.50 9.84
C ILE A 29 3.91 -6.05 9.66
N LEU A 30 4.18 -5.17 10.63
CA LEU A 30 3.84 -3.75 10.54
C LEU A 30 4.79 -2.96 9.62
N LYS A 31 5.78 -3.62 9.00
CA LYS A 31 6.62 -3.04 7.94
C LYS A 31 6.07 -3.25 6.54
N SER A 32 5.10 -4.14 6.35
CA SER A 32 4.50 -4.40 5.04
C SER A 32 3.27 -3.53 4.81
N ILE A 33 3.03 -3.18 3.54
CA ILE A 33 1.78 -2.55 3.09
C ILE A 33 0.80 -3.67 2.72
N LYS A 34 -0.44 -3.56 3.20
CA LYS A 34 -1.56 -4.41 2.79
C LYS A 34 -2.17 -3.85 1.52
N LEU A 35 -2.44 -4.71 0.55
CA LEU A 35 -3.15 -4.38 -0.69
C LEU A 35 -4.47 -5.15 -0.70
N ASP A 36 -5.58 -4.44 -0.50
CA ASP A 36 -6.91 -5.00 -0.65
C ASP A 36 -7.51 -4.55 -1.98
N VAL A 37 -7.85 -5.51 -2.84
CA VAL A 37 -8.45 -5.22 -4.14
C VAL A 37 -9.92 -5.59 -4.09
N THR A 38 -10.79 -4.62 -4.32
CA THR A 38 -12.24 -4.78 -4.36
C THR A 38 -12.76 -4.53 -5.78
N ASN A 39 -14.07 -4.64 -5.98
CA ASN A 39 -14.69 -4.30 -7.27
C ASN A 39 -14.71 -2.78 -7.53
N GLU A 40 -14.51 -1.97 -6.50
CA GLU A 40 -14.55 -0.51 -6.56
C GLU A 40 -13.15 0.08 -6.77
N GLY A 41 -12.10 -0.64 -6.36
CA GLY A 41 -10.74 -0.16 -6.50
C GLY A 41 -9.72 -0.96 -5.68
N ILE A 42 -8.66 -0.27 -5.29
CA ILE A 42 -7.54 -0.82 -4.53
C ILE A 42 -7.34 0.05 -3.30
N GLU A 43 -7.31 -0.58 -2.13
CA GLU A 43 -7.00 0.03 -0.86
C GLU A 43 -5.60 -0.39 -0.42
N LEU A 44 -4.81 0.59 0.04
CA LEU A 44 -3.47 0.40 0.59
C LEU A 44 -3.49 0.79 2.07
N THR A 45 -3.02 -0.10 2.95
CA THR A 45 -2.94 0.14 4.40
C THR A 45 -1.56 -0.17 4.95
#